data_AF-A0A914I821-F1
#
_entry.id   AF-A0A914I821-F1
#
_cell.length_a   1.000
_cell.length_b   1.000
_cell.length_c   1.000
_cell.angle_alpha   90.00
_cell.angle_beta   90.00
_cell.angle_gamma   90.00
#
_symmetry.space_group_name_H-M   'P 1'
#
loop_
_entity.id
_entity.type
_entity.pdbx_description
1 polymer ?
#
loop_
_entity_poly.entity_id
_entity_poly.type
_entity_poly.pdbx_seq_one_letter_code
_entity_poly.pdbx_strand_id
1 'polypeptide(L)'
;MEQKRIKLENPTPPTKSSSASTYDPRQIIDALGLFRSKPQKAQAELLRLKKHLDSKERVLAFLEYDNKSAYRALLSHIIGLADNFFVAPYEVDLARQQIVTILRELCSVVANLCHFSVLACIETCLHFDDLCRVFIQVLQDVNQTEEHLLSTLRCPVLRLIGNLCEVKEAATYVALRARLLDLVASSVARPQPSAGEGAADDDEDKAPLEQRQEQGLNSNDEHYYALRVLRLLATRRKHSNVEKEYNKTVQNAR
;
A
#
# COMPACT_ATOMS: atom_id res chain seq x y z
N MET A 1 57.24 -46.16 15.85
CA MET A 1 56.02 -45.42 16.24
C MET A 1 55.75 -44.36 15.19
N GLU A 2 54.67 -44.54 14.44
CA GLU A 2 54.29 -43.75 13.26
C GLU A 2 53.88 -42.32 13.61
N GLN A 3 54.34 -41.39 12.77
CA GLN A 3 53.99 -39.97 12.79
C GLN A 3 52.55 -39.76 12.28
N LYS A 4 51.65 -39.23 13.13
CA LYS A 4 50.39 -38.63 12.66
C LYS A 4 50.65 -37.18 12.26
N ARG A 5 50.78 -36.93 10.96
CA ARG A 5 50.71 -35.58 10.35
C ARG A 5 49.28 -35.05 10.50
N ILE A 6 49.12 -33.92 11.20
CA ILE A 6 47.89 -33.12 11.17
C ILE A 6 47.89 -32.38 9.82
N LYS A 7 46.90 -32.65 8.98
CA LYS A 7 46.65 -31.87 7.76
C LYS A 7 46.03 -30.54 8.18
N LEU A 8 46.74 -29.45 7.90
CA LEU A 8 46.21 -28.10 7.97
C LEU A 8 45.29 -27.91 6.74
N GLU A 9 43.98 -27.94 6.95
CA GLU A 9 43.03 -27.55 5.89
C GLU A 9 43.18 -26.05 5.64
N ASN A 10 43.52 -25.69 4.40
CA ASN A 10 43.54 -24.29 3.97
C ASN A 10 42.13 -23.69 4.12
N PRO A 11 42.00 -22.45 4.63
CA PRO A 11 40.72 -21.77 4.69
C PRO A 11 40.15 -21.63 3.27
N THR A 12 38.96 -22.18 3.09
CA THR A 12 38.16 -22.03 1.87
C THR A 12 37.99 -20.54 1.57
N PRO A 13 38.24 -20.07 0.34
CA PRO A 13 38.02 -18.67 0.01
C PRO A 13 36.54 -18.32 0.23
N PRO A 14 36.23 -17.13 0.76
CA PRO A 14 34.85 -16.73 1.00
C PRO A 14 34.08 -16.76 -0.32
N THR A 15 33.02 -17.57 -0.32
CA THR A 15 32.03 -17.68 -1.36
C THR A 15 31.49 -16.28 -1.67
N LYS A 16 31.68 -15.85 -2.92
CA LYS A 16 31.12 -14.67 -3.60
C LYS A 16 30.16 -13.85 -2.72
N SER A 17 30.64 -12.71 -2.21
CA SER A 17 29.79 -11.62 -1.77
C SER A 17 28.86 -11.25 -2.93
N SER A 18 27.55 -11.50 -2.76
CA SER A 18 26.55 -10.92 -3.64
C SER A 18 26.65 -9.41 -3.47
N SER A 19 27.18 -8.72 -4.48
CA SER A 19 27.11 -7.27 -4.54
C SER A 19 25.65 -6.86 -4.31
N ALA A 20 25.42 -5.96 -3.36
CA ALA A 20 24.10 -5.38 -3.16
C ALA A 20 23.65 -4.78 -4.50
N SER A 21 22.59 -5.34 -5.08
CA SER A 21 21.99 -4.81 -6.30
C SER A 21 21.62 -3.36 -6.04
N THR A 22 22.40 -2.44 -6.61
CA THR A 22 22.15 -1.01 -6.50
C THR A 22 21.05 -0.69 -7.50
N TYR A 23 19.84 -0.42 -7.01
CA TYR A 23 18.75 0.03 -7.85
C TYR A 23 18.99 1.49 -8.24
N ASP A 24 18.84 1.84 -9.52
CA ASP A 24 18.94 3.22 -9.98
C ASP A 24 17.53 3.85 -10.03
N PRO A 25 17.25 4.86 -9.18
CA PRO A 25 15.93 5.51 -9.12
C PRO A 25 15.50 6.21 -10.40
N ARG A 26 16.41 6.49 -11.34
CA ARG A 26 16.05 7.01 -12.67
C ARG A 26 15.24 6.00 -13.48
N GLN A 27 15.45 4.71 -13.24
CA GLN A 27 14.77 3.63 -13.96
C GLN A 27 13.25 3.68 -13.74
N ILE A 28 12.79 3.98 -12.53
CA ILE A 28 11.35 4.15 -12.26
C ILE A 28 10.82 5.45 -12.86
N ILE A 29 11.57 6.55 -12.81
CA ILE A 29 11.14 7.82 -13.42
C ILE A 29 10.93 7.65 -14.93
N ASP A 30 11.89 7.04 -15.62
CA ASP A 30 11.81 6.81 -17.06
C ASP A 30 10.68 5.84 -17.43
N ALA A 31 10.49 4.78 -16.63
CA ALA A 31 9.42 3.82 -16.86
C ALA A 31 8.04 4.46 -16.68
N LEU A 32 7.85 5.27 -15.65
CA LEU A 32 6.62 6.02 -15.40
C LEU A 32 6.40 7.11 -16.45
N GLY A 33 7.44 7.84 -16.87
CA GLY A 33 7.35 8.82 -17.95
C GLY A 33 6.90 8.22 -19.29
N LEU A 34 7.16 6.93 -19.51
CA LEU A 34 6.71 6.18 -20.68
C LEU A 34 5.38 5.44 -20.46
N PHE A 35 4.71 5.63 -19.31
CA PHE A 35 3.52 4.88 -18.93
C PHE A 35 2.45 4.84 -20.03
N ARG A 36 2.14 5.99 -20.66
CA ARG A 36 1.13 6.06 -21.73
C ARG A 36 1.47 5.21 -22.96
N SER A 37 2.75 5.07 -23.29
CA SER A 37 3.18 4.32 -24.49
C SER A 37 3.63 2.88 -24.18
N LYS A 38 4.05 2.60 -22.95
CA LYS A 38 4.61 1.30 -22.52
C LYS A 38 4.18 0.95 -21.10
N PRO A 39 2.88 0.75 -20.83
CA PRO A 39 2.38 0.50 -19.47
C PRO A 39 2.92 -0.79 -18.85
N GLN A 40 3.20 -1.82 -19.65
CA GLN A 40 3.81 -3.07 -19.17
C GLN A 40 5.23 -2.83 -18.64
N LYS A 41 5.97 -1.88 -19.22
CA LYS A 41 7.31 -1.50 -18.75
C LYS A 41 7.21 -0.82 -17.37
N ALA A 42 6.26 0.09 -17.20
CA ALA A 42 5.99 0.72 -15.90
C ALA A 42 5.61 -0.31 -14.84
N GLN A 43 4.72 -1.25 -15.17
CA GLN A 43 4.30 -2.31 -14.25
C GLN A 43 5.46 -3.23 -13.85
N ALA A 44 6.26 -3.70 -14.81
CA ALA A 44 7.43 -4.53 -14.54
C ALA A 44 8.44 -3.80 -13.64
N GLU A 45 8.64 -2.50 -13.89
CA GLU A 45 9.55 -1.68 -13.11
C GLU A 45 9.05 -1.47 -11.67
N LEU A 46 7.75 -1.23 -11.48
CA LEU A 46 7.14 -1.13 -10.16
C LEU A 46 7.28 -2.43 -9.36
N LEU A 47 7.10 -3.59 -10.00
CA LEU A 47 7.31 -4.88 -9.36
C LEU A 47 8.78 -5.10 -8.96
N ARG A 48 9.73 -4.67 -9.80
CA ARG A 48 11.16 -4.73 -9.49
C ARG A 48 11.51 -3.79 -8.34
N LEU A 49 11.01 -2.56 -8.35
CA LEU A 49 11.19 -1.59 -7.27
C LEU A 49 10.61 -2.11 -5.96
N LYS A 50 9.38 -2.64 -5.97
CA LYS A 50 8.74 -3.23 -4.78
C LYS A 50 9.58 -4.34 -4.16
N LYS A 51 10.17 -5.22 -4.98
CA LYS A 51 11.09 -6.28 -4.52
C LYS A 51 12.40 -5.71 -3.98
N HIS A 52 12.91 -4.63 -4.56
CA HIS A 52 14.10 -3.97 -4.06
C HIS A 52 13.86 -3.28 -2.70
N LEU A 53 12.66 -2.74 -2.48
CA LEU A 53 12.28 -2.05 -1.24
C LEU A 53 11.76 -3.02 -0.15
N ASP A 54 12.42 -4.17 -0.01
CA ASP A 54 12.08 -5.23 0.96
C ASP A 54 12.74 -5.03 2.34
N SER A 55 13.73 -4.14 2.46
CA SER A 55 14.45 -3.85 3.70
C SER A 55 14.53 -2.35 3.99
N LYS A 56 14.68 -2.01 5.27
CA LYS A 56 14.81 -0.63 5.73
C LYS A 56 16.01 0.06 5.10
N GLU A 57 17.15 -0.62 5.01
CA GLU A 57 18.40 -0.10 4.46
C GLU A 57 18.24 0.29 2.98
N ARG A 58 17.57 -0.56 2.20
CA ARG A 58 17.30 -0.29 0.78
C ARG A 58 16.31 0.84 0.58
N VAL A 59 15.30 0.95 1.45
CA VAL A 59 14.39 2.11 1.44
C VAL A 59 15.13 3.41 1.75
N LEU A 60 15.99 3.42 2.77
CA LEU A 60 16.76 4.61 3.12
C LEU A 60 17.70 5.02 1.99
N ALA A 61 18.39 4.06 1.35
CA ALA A 61 19.23 4.31 0.19
C ALA A 61 18.44 4.86 -1.01
N PHE A 62 17.25 4.30 -1.29
CA PHE A 62 16.36 4.81 -2.34
C PHE A 62 15.90 6.25 -2.08
N LEU A 63 15.78 6.66 -0.81
CA LEU A 63 15.32 7.99 -0.41
C LEU A 63 16.46 8.99 -0.14
N GLU A 64 17.72 8.62 -0.37
CA GLU A 64 18.85 9.56 -0.28
C GLU A 64 18.64 10.79 -1.18
N TYR A 65 19.27 11.91 -0.81
CA TYR A 65 18.85 13.28 -1.13
C TYR A 65 18.58 13.57 -2.63
N ASP A 66 19.30 12.91 -3.54
CA ASP A 66 19.16 13.08 -4.99
C ASP A 66 17.95 12.35 -5.61
N ASN A 67 17.29 11.49 -4.85
CA ASN A 67 16.25 10.57 -5.32
C ASN A 67 14.83 10.97 -4.89
N LYS A 68 14.66 12.12 -4.22
CA LYS A 68 13.32 12.67 -3.88
C LYS A 68 12.44 12.85 -5.11
N SER A 69 13.04 13.13 -6.27
CA SER A 69 12.34 13.22 -7.55
C SER A 69 11.65 11.91 -7.94
N ALA A 70 12.28 10.76 -7.71
CA ALA A 70 11.70 9.45 -7.97
C ALA A 70 10.50 9.19 -7.05
N TYR A 71 10.61 9.56 -5.78
CA TYR A 71 9.49 9.44 -4.85
C TYR A 71 8.30 10.32 -5.24
N ARG A 72 8.56 11.59 -5.57
CA ARG A 72 7.53 12.51 -6.07
C ARG A 72 6.89 12.00 -7.35
N ALA A 73 7.66 11.41 -8.26
CA ALA A 73 7.12 10.81 -9.47
C ALA A 73 6.12 9.67 -9.16
N LEU A 74 6.38 8.84 -8.14
CA LEU A 74 5.42 7.82 -7.69
C LEU A 74 4.11 8.45 -7.20
N LEU A 75 4.18 9.48 -6.35
CA LEU A 75 2.99 10.17 -5.83
C LEU A 75 2.19 10.83 -6.95
N SER A 76 2.86 11.58 -7.83
CA SER A 76 2.21 12.24 -8.97
C SER A 76 1.54 11.23 -9.92
N HIS A 77 2.13 10.05 -10.10
CA HIS A 77 1.53 9.00 -10.92
C HIS A 77 0.30 8.37 -10.25
N ILE A 78 0.28 8.22 -8.92
CA ILE A 78 -0.94 7.79 -8.20
C ILE A 78 -2.07 8.77 -8.47
N ILE A 79 -1.82 10.07 -8.26
CA ILE A 79 -2.82 11.12 -8.42
C ILE A 79 -3.31 11.16 -9.87
N GLY A 80 -2.39 11.25 -10.84
CA GLY A 80 -2.75 11.33 -12.26
C GLY A 80 -3.48 10.10 -12.79
N LEU A 81 -3.11 8.89 -12.34
CA LEU A 81 -3.84 7.67 -12.73
C LEU A 81 -5.22 7.59 -12.10
N ALA A 82 -5.36 8.01 -10.84
CA ALA A 82 -6.64 8.04 -10.17
C ALA A 82 -7.59 9.05 -10.82
N ASP A 83 -7.11 10.26 -11.18
CA ASP A 83 -7.92 11.24 -11.90
C ASP A 83 -8.40 10.69 -13.26
N ASN A 84 -7.54 10.00 -14.00
CA ASN A 84 -7.94 9.31 -15.25
C ASN A 84 -8.98 8.20 -14.99
N PHE A 85 -8.88 7.49 -13.87
CA PHE A 85 -9.79 6.38 -13.56
C PHE A 85 -11.17 6.85 -13.07
N PHE A 86 -11.20 7.86 -12.19
CA PHE A 86 -12.39 8.29 -11.44
C PHE A 86 -13.07 9.55 -11.99
N VAL A 87 -12.34 10.46 -12.64
CA VAL A 87 -12.87 11.79 -13.02
C VAL A 87 -13.13 11.90 -14.51
N ALA A 88 -12.13 11.57 -15.34
CA ALA A 88 -12.22 11.74 -16.78
C ALA A 88 -11.42 10.63 -17.50
N PRO A 89 -12.06 9.55 -17.99
CA PRO A 89 -11.38 8.44 -18.68
C PRO A 89 -10.84 8.80 -20.08
N TYR A 90 -10.57 10.07 -20.35
CA TYR A 90 -10.43 10.61 -21.71
C TYR A 90 -9.03 10.53 -22.33
N GLU A 91 -7.97 10.23 -21.57
CA GLU A 91 -6.59 10.39 -22.09
C GLU A 91 -5.78 9.11 -22.25
N VAL A 92 -6.27 7.97 -21.76
CA VAL A 92 -5.47 6.75 -21.71
C VAL A 92 -6.27 5.58 -22.27
N ASP A 93 -5.87 5.11 -23.46
CA ASP A 93 -6.39 3.88 -24.10
C ASP A 93 -5.82 2.63 -23.40
N LEU A 94 -6.03 2.56 -22.08
CA LEU A 94 -5.67 1.43 -21.25
C LEU A 94 -6.95 0.80 -20.68
N ALA A 95 -6.95 -0.53 -20.65
CA ALA A 95 -7.96 -1.27 -19.93
C ALA A 95 -7.99 -0.82 -18.45
N ARG A 96 -9.19 -0.54 -17.94
CA ARG A 96 -9.41 -0.10 -16.54
C ARG A 96 -8.75 -1.02 -15.52
N GLN A 97 -8.75 -2.33 -15.77
CA GLN A 97 -8.08 -3.33 -14.94
C GLN A 97 -6.55 -3.11 -14.87
N GLN A 98 -5.91 -2.70 -15.96
CA GLN A 98 -4.47 -2.43 -15.99
C GLN A 98 -4.14 -1.15 -15.20
N ILE A 99 -4.98 -0.11 -15.29
CA ILE A 99 -4.85 1.11 -14.47
C ILE A 99 -4.92 0.77 -12.99
N VAL A 100 -5.95 0.00 -12.58
CA VAL A 100 -6.12 -0.46 -11.20
C VAL A 100 -4.93 -1.28 -10.72
N THR A 101 -4.43 -2.20 -11.55
CA THR A 101 -3.26 -3.02 -11.21
C THR A 101 -2.03 -2.14 -10.94
N ILE A 102 -1.81 -1.11 -11.74
CA ILE A 102 -0.64 -0.22 -11.60
C ILE A 102 -0.81 0.71 -10.40
N LEU A 103 -2.01 1.27 -10.19
CA LEU A 103 -2.36 2.02 -8.97
C LEU A 103 -2.11 1.19 -7.71
N ARG A 104 -2.44 -0.11 -7.75
CA ARG A 104 -2.23 -1.04 -6.62
C ARG A 104 -0.75 -1.19 -6.29
N GLU A 105 0.09 -1.39 -7.29
CA GLU A 105 1.53 -1.52 -7.08
C GLU A 105 2.16 -0.19 -6.64
N LEU A 106 1.74 0.94 -7.21
CA LEU A 106 2.19 2.26 -6.77
C LEU A 106 1.86 2.50 -5.29
N CYS A 107 0.61 2.29 -4.88
CA CYS A 107 0.20 2.43 -3.48
C CYS A 107 0.99 1.47 -2.57
N SER A 108 1.26 0.25 -3.05
CA SER A 108 2.04 -0.74 -2.30
C SER A 108 3.50 -0.33 -2.11
N VAL A 109 4.13 0.22 -3.15
CA VAL A 109 5.50 0.75 -3.10
C VAL A 109 5.57 1.93 -2.13
N VAL A 110 4.66 2.90 -2.26
CA VAL A 110 4.61 4.07 -1.38
C VAL A 110 4.34 3.65 0.07
N ALA A 111 3.47 2.66 0.30
CA ALA A 111 3.24 2.09 1.63
C ALA A 111 4.52 1.47 2.22
N ASN A 112 5.32 0.72 1.44
CA ASN A 112 6.60 0.19 1.91
C ASN A 112 7.58 1.31 2.27
N LEU A 113 7.68 2.35 1.44
CA LEU A 113 8.54 3.51 1.70
C LEU A 113 8.13 4.23 3.00
N CYS A 114 6.83 4.47 3.19
CA CYS A 114 6.28 5.07 4.41
C CYS A 114 6.43 4.17 5.64
N HIS A 115 6.43 2.85 5.49
CA HIS A 115 6.64 1.93 6.62
C HIS A 115 8.04 2.07 7.21
N PHE A 116 9.05 2.25 6.37
CA PHE A 116 10.45 2.26 6.79
C PHE A 116 11.06 3.67 6.93
N SER A 117 10.37 4.72 6.47
CA SER A 117 10.90 6.08 6.45
C SER A 117 9.90 7.15 6.85
N VAL A 118 10.23 7.86 7.94
CA VAL A 118 9.51 9.08 8.37
C VAL A 118 9.57 10.15 7.27
N LEU A 119 10.69 10.29 6.58
CA LEU A 119 10.85 11.26 5.50
C LEU A 119 9.84 10.99 4.36
N ALA A 120 9.63 9.73 4.00
CA ALA A 120 8.61 9.38 3.01
C ALA A 120 7.21 9.76 3.49
N CYS A 121 6.86 9.51 4.77
CA CYS A 121 5.59 9.93 5.34
C CYS A 121 5.39 11.46 5.28
N ILE A 122 6.41 12.24 5.63
CA ILE A 122 6.35 13.71 5.58
C ILE A 122 6.20 14.20 4.14
N GLU A 123 6.95 13.65 3.20
CA GLU A 123 6.85 14.04 1.79
C GLU A 123 5.48 13.66 1.19
N THR A 124 4.90 12.52 1.58
CA THR A 124 3.49 12.19 1.25
C THR A 124 2.51 13.25 1.75
N CYS A 125 2.78 13.83 2.92
CA CYS A 125 1.90 14.84 3.50
C CYS A 125 1.85 16.13 2.67
N LEU A 126 2.90 16.44 1.91
CA LEU A 126 2.92 17.60 1.00
C LEU A 126 1.91 17.46 -0.15
N HIS A 127 1.49 16.23 -0.45
CA HIS A 127 0.51 15.90 -1.49
C HIS A 127 -0.79 15.33 -0.87
N PHE A 128 -1.00 15.52 0.43
CA PHE A 128 -2.04 14.80 1.15
C PHE A 128 -3.45 15.12 0.67
N ASP A 129 -3.71 16.35 0.23
CA ASP A 129 -5.06 16.74 -0.19
C ASP A 129 -5.51 15.99 -1.45
N ASP A 130 -4.62 15.88 -2.43
CA ASP A 130 -4.88 15.11 -3.65
C ASP A 130 -4.93 13.61 -3.36
N LEU A 131 -3.99 13.10 -2.56
CA LEU A 131 -3.99 11.68 -2.17
C LEU A 131 -5.22 11.32 -1.33
N CYS A 132 -5.70 12.22 -0.47
CA CYS A 132 -6.90 12.02 0.33
C CYS A 132 -8.14 11.89 -0.55
N ARG A 133 -8.24 12.68 -1.63
CA ARG A 133 -9.30 12.51 -2.63
C ARG A 133 -9.23 11.11 -3.25
N VAL A 134 -8.05 10.65 -3.65
CA VAL A 134 -7.85 9.29 -4.18
C VAL A 134 -8.25 8.23 -3.16
N PHE A 135 -7.83 8.36 -1.91
CA PHE A 135 -8.16 7.40 -0.84
C PHE A 135 -9.66 7.34 -0.60
N ILE A 136 -10.34 8.49 -0.56
CA ILE A 136 -11.80 8.55 -0.44
C ILE A 136 -12.45 7.84 -1.62
N GLN A 137 -12.04 8.11 -2.85
CA GLN A 137 -12.61 7.47 -4.05
C GLN A 137 -12.41 5.95 -4.06
N VAL A 138 -11.26 5.44 -3.60
CA VAL A 138 -10.98 4.00 -3.51
C VAL A 138 -11.80 3.32 -2.42
N LEU A 139 -11.95 3.96 -1.26
CA LEU A 139 -12.66 3.38 -0.12
C LEU A 139 -14.18 3.54 -0.20
N GLN A 140 -14.66 4.46 -1.01
CA GLN A 140 -16.08 4.75 -1.17
C GLN A 140 -16.73 3.77 -2.16
N ASP A 141 -17.78 3.09 -1.72
CA ASP A 141 -18.55 2.14 -2.53
C ASP A 141 -19.57 2.86 -3.41
N VAL A 142 -19.09 3.63 -4.39
CA VAL A 142 -20.00 4.38 -5.28
C VAL A 142 -20.41 3.55 -6.50
N ASN A 143 -19.52 2.67 -6.99
CA ASN A 143 -19.71 1.96 -8.24
C ASN A 143 -19.66 0.44 -8.03
N GLN A 144 -20.83 -0.17 -7.77
CA GLN A 144 -20.97 -1.63 -7.64
C GLN A 144 -20.41 -2.39 -8.86
N THR A 145 -20.48 -1.77 -10.06
CA THR A 145 -19.96 -2.34 -11.31
C THR A 145 -18.45 -2.61 -11.29
N GLU A 146 -17.68 -1.86 -10.49
CA GLU A 146 -16.22 -1.93 -10.45
C GLU A 146 -15.69 -2.36 -9.08
N GLU A 147 -16.58 -2.77 -8.18
CA GLU A 147 -16.24 -3.16 -6.83
C GLU A 147 -15.18 -4.26 -6.80
N HIS A 148 -15.28 -5.24 -7.71
CA HIS A 148 -14.30 -6.32 -7.83
C HIS A 148 -12.89 -5.78 -8.14
N LEU A 149 -12.75 -4.74 -8.98
CA LEU A 149 -11.47 -4.12 -9.29
C LEU A 149 -10.94 -3.32 -8.09
N LEU A 150 -11.79 -2.44 -7.53
CA LEU A 150 -11.41 -1.53 -6.45
C LEU A 150 -11.11 -2.26 -5.14
N SER A 151 -11.70 -3.43 -4.90
CA SER A 151 -11.43 -4.25 -3.72
C SER A 151 -9.92 -4.55 -3.56
N THR A 152 -9.21 -4.74 -4.67
CA THR A 152 -7.77 -5.02 -4.67
C THR A 152 -6.89 -3.81 -4.31
N LEU A 153 -7.44 -2.59 -4.38
CA LEU A 153 -6.77 -1.34 -4.02
C LEU A 153 -6.95 -0.94 -2.56
N ARG A 154 -8.06 -1.34 -1.92
CA ARG A 154 -8.42 -0.90 -0.56
C ARG A 154 -7.34 -1.28 0.45
N CYS A 155 -6.86 -2.51 0.42
CA CYS A 155 -5.83 -2.98 1.35
C CYS A 155 -4.52 -2.16 1.26
N PRO A 156 -3.90 -1.99 0.07
CA PRO A 156 -2.74 -1.10 -0.07
C PRO A 156 -2.98 0.34 0.40
N VAL A 157 -4.16 0.91 0.12
CA VAL A 157 -4.54 2.26 0.57
C VAL A 157 -4.65 2.33 2.09
N LEU A 158 -5.36 1.41 2.73
CA LEU A 158 -5.49 1.37 4.19
C LEU A 158 -4.14 1.13 4.88
N ARG A 159 -3.29 0.29 4.29
CA ARG A 159 -1.92 0.08 4.77
C ARG A 159 -1.09 1.36 4.70
N LEU A 160 -1.18 2.10 3.60
CA LEU A 160 -0.52 3.40 3.46
C LEU A 160 -1.03 4.40 4.51
N ILE A 161 -2.35 4.55 4.66
CA ILE A 161 -2.96 5.41 5.68
C ILE A 161 -2.47 5.00 7.08
N GLY A 162 -2.44 3.70 7.37
CA GLY A 162 -1.93 3.16 8.64
C GLY A 162 -0.47 3.54 8.89
N ASN A 163 0.39 3.45 7.88
CA ASN A 163 1.80 3.84 7.99
C ASN A 163 1.96 5.36 8.20
N LEU A 164 1.12 6.19 7.57
CA LEU A 164 1.08 7.63 7.85
C LEU A 164 0.68 7.88 9.32
N CYS A 165 -0.28 7.12 9.86
CA CYS A 165 -0.69 7.24 11.26
C CYS A 165 0.39 6.83 12.28
N GLU A 166 1.47 6.16 11.87
CA GLU A 166 2.63 5.86 12.73
C GLU A 166 3.56 7.06 12.95
N VAL A 167 3.47 8.09 12.11
CA VAL A 167 4.20 9.35 12.26
C VAL A 167 3.25 10.42 12.81
N LYS A 168 3.67 11.17 13.84
CA LYS A 168 2.77 12.09 14.57
C LYS A 168 2.24 13.22 13.68
N GLU A 169 3.13 13.80 12.90
CA GLU A 169 2.85 14.89 11.98
C GLU A 169 1.88 14.41 10.90
N ALA A 170 2.17 13.27 10.27
CA ALA A 170 1.32 12.69 9.22
C ALA A 170 -0.04 12.21 9.73
N ALA A 171 -0.09 11.64 10.93
CA ALA A 171 -1.34 11.25 11.59
C ALA A 171 -2.31 12.45 11.77
N THR A 172 -1.77 13.65 11.96
CA THR A 172 -2.57 14.86 12.11
C THR A 172 -3.30 15.19 10.80
N TYR A 173 -2.62 15.08 9.65
CA TYR A 173 -3.26 15.27 8.34
C TYR A 173 -4.42 14.28 8.12
N VAL A 174 -4.21 13.01 8.45
CA VAL A 174 -5.27 11.98 8.36
C VAL A 174 -6.44 12.30 9.30
N ALA A 175 -6.15 12.64 10.55
CA ALA A 175 -7.16 12.90 11.57
C ALA A 175 -8.06 14.12 11.27
N LEU A 176 -7.57 15.07 10.45
CA LEU A 176 -8.32 16.26 10.03
C LEU A 176 -9.30 16.00 8.88
N ARG A 177 -9.36 14.78 8.33
CA ARG A 177 -10.24 14.42 7.21
C ARG A 177 -11.37 13.51 7.69
N ALA A 178 -12.41 14.09 8.26
CA ALA A 178 -13.56 13.37 8.83
C ALA A 178 -14.13 12.29 7.89
N ARG A 179 -14.40 12.65 6.63
CA ARG A 179 -14.92 11.70 5.63
C ARG A 179 -14.01 10.51 5.36
N LEU A 180 -12.68 10.71 5.38
CA LEU A 180 -11.74 9.60 5.23
C LEU A 180 -11.81 8.66 6.44
N LEU A 181 -11.94 9.21 7.65
CA LEU A 181 -12.08 8.42 8.87
C LEU A 181 -13.38 7.61 8.91
N ASP A 182 -14.48 8.19 8.45
CA ASP A 182 -15.77 7.50 8.35
C ASP A 182 -15.65 6.28 7.43
N LEU A 183 -15.02 6.44 6.26
CA LEU A 183 -14.79 5.35 5.32
C LEU A 183 -13.86 4.27 5.87
N VAL A 184 -12.80 4.66 6.58
CA VAL A 184 -11.93 3.70 7.28
C VAL A 184 -12.72 2.92 8.34
N ALA A 185 -13.60 3.58 9.09
CA ALA A 185 -14.45 2.90 10.07
C ALA A 185 -15.46 1.95 9.40
N SER A 186 -16.05 2.36 8.28
CA SER A 186 -16.95 1.50 7.50
C SER A 186 -16.25 0.24 6.98
N SER A 187 -14.96 0.30 6.60
CA SER A 187 -14.18 -0.89 6.21
C SER A 187 -14.02 -1.93 7.34
N VAL A 188 -14.16 -1.54 8.61
CA VAL A 188 -14.20 -2.49 9.74
C VAL A 188 -15.55 -3.17 9.87
N ALA A 189 -16.63 -2.43 9.59
CA ALA A 189 -18.01 -2.86 9.77
C ALA A 189 -18.55 -3.74 8.63
N ARG A 190 -17.79 -3.92 7.54
CA ARG A 190 -18.20 -4.79 6.43
C ARG A 190 -18.30 -6.25 6.90
N PRO A 191 -19.41 -6.94 6.63
CA PRO A 191 -19.53 -8.36 6.91
C PRO A 191 -18.40 -9.11 6.21
N GLN A 192 -17.62 -9.88 6.95
CA GLN A 192 -16.69 -10.81 6.33
C GLN A 192 -17.51 -11.89 5.63
N PRO A 193 -17.14 -12.31 4.40
CA PRO A 193 -17.73 -13.50 3.82
C PRO A 193 -17.46 -14.65 4.80
N SER A 194 -18.52 -15.17 5.40
CA SER A 194 -18.46 -16.31 6.30
C SER A 194 -17.72 -17.44 5.59
N ALA A 195 -16.60 -17.88 6.17
CA ALA A 195 -15.96 -19.13 5.77
C ALA A 195 -17.04 -20.22 5.81
N GLY A 196 -17.26 -20.87 4.67
CA GLY A 196 -18.43 -21.70 4.42
C GLY A 196 -18.76 -22.65 5.57
N GLU A 197 -19.96 -22.49 6.12
CA GLU A 197 -20.68 -23.62 6.68
C GLU A 197 -21.06 -24.50 5.49
N GLY A 198 -20.54 -25.73 5.50
CA GLY A 198 -20.89 -26.73 4.50
C GLY A 198 -22.37 -27.06 4.57
N ALA A 199 -23.03 -26.97 3.42
CA ALA A 199 -24.12 -27.86 3.09
C ALA A 199 -23.87 -28.32 1.65
N ALA A 200 -23.65 -29.62 1.50
CA ALA A 200 -23.71 -30.30 0.23
C ALA A 200 -25.11 -30.09 -0.37
N ASP A 201 -25.18 -29.71 -1.64
CA ASP A 201 -25.85 -30.54 -2.64
C ASP A 201 -25.49 -30.03 -4.04
N ASP A 202 -25.49 -31.00 -4.95
CA ASP A 202 -25.01 -31.00 -6.32
C ASP A 202 -25.56 -29.88 -7.21
N ASP A 203 -24.69 -29.22 -7.99
CA ASP A 203 -24.77 -29.27 -9.45
C ASP A 203 -23.59 -28.54 -10.12
N GLU A 204 -23.15 -29.12 -11.23
CA GLU A 204 -22.01 -28.73 -12.04
C GLU A 204 -22.20 -27.34 -12.67
N ASP A 205 -21.25 -26.42 -12.45
CA ASP A 205 -20.63 -25.72 -13.57
C ASP A 205 -19.26 -25.12 -13.22
N LYS A 206 -18.26 -25.44 -14.03
CA LYS A 206 -16.84 -25.18 -13.79
C LYS A 206 -16.47 -23.72 -14.00
N ALA A 207 -16.30 -22.97 -12.91
CA ALA A 207 -15.43 -21.79 -12.90
C ALA A 207 -14.01 -22.17 -12.39
N PRO A 208 -12.92 -21.62 -12.95
CA PRO A 208 -11.56 -22.03 -12.60
C PRO A 208 -11.23 -21.70 -11.13
N LEU A 209 -10.63 -22.67 -10.43
CA LEU A 209 -10.21 -22.63 -9.02
C LEU A 209 -9.31 -21.43 -8.63
N GLU A 210 -8.74 -20.72 -9.59
CA GLU A 210 -7.87 -19.55 -9.35
C GLU A 210 -8.63 -18.29 -8.91
N GLN A 211 -9.92 -18.16 -9.23
CA GLN A 211 -10.71 -16.98 -8.83
C GLN A 211 -11.23 -17.03 -7.38
N ARG A 212 -11.32 -18.23 -6.77
CA ARG A 212 -11.84 -18.38 -5.40
C ARG A 212 -10.80 -18.13 -4.30
N GLN A 213 -9.50 -18.25 -4.60
CA GLN A 213 -8.44 -18.03 -3.60
C GLN A 213 -8.10 -16.55 -3.39
N GLU A 214 -8.25 -15.67 -4.39
CA GLU A 214 -7.91 -14.24 -4.22
C GLU A 214 -8.98 -13.43 -3.45
N GLN A 215 -10.24 -13.88 -3.43
CA GLN A 215 -11.32 -13.17 -2.74
C GLN A 215 -11.31 -13.36 -1.21
N GLY A 216 -10.79 -14.49 -0.71
CA GLY A 216 -10.70 -14.78 0.72
C GLY A 216 -9.51 -14.12 1.44
N LEU A 217 -8.46 -13.75 0.71
CA LEU A 217 -7.25 -13.13 1.28
C LEU A 217 -7.41 -11.61 1.51
N ASN A 218 -8.20 -10.91 0.70
CA ASN A 218 -8.30 -9.44 0.76
C ASN A 218 -9.16 -8.90 1.91
N SER A 219 -10.25 -9.57 2.29
CA SER A 219 -11.19 -9.03 3.30
C SER A 219 -10.60 -9.02 4.71
N ASN A 220 -9.77 -10.01 5.06
CA ASN A 220 -9.11 -10.09 6.37
C ASN A 220 -8.04 -9.01 6.53
N ASP A 221 -7.29 -8.73 5.47
CA ASP A 221 -6.27 -7.69 5.47
C ASP A 221 -6.89 -6.29 5.50
N GLU A 222 -7.98 -6.05 4.76
CA GLU A 222 -8.71 -4.77 4.79
C GLU A 222 -9.16 -4.44 6.22
N HIS A 223 -9.81 -5.39 6.88
CA HIS A 223 -10.27 -5.25 8.26
C HIS A 223 -9.11 -4.99 9.23
N TYR A 224 -8.01 -5.74 9.10
CA TYR A 224 -6.80 -5.55 9.91
C TYR A 224 -6.24 -4.13 9.78
N TYR A 225 -6.05 -3.64 8.56
CA TYR A 225 -5.45 -2.32 8.35
C TYR A 225 -6.40 -1.19 8.77
N ALA A 226 -7.71 -1.33 8.53
CA ALA A 226 -8.70 -0.38 9.01
C ALA A 226 -8.70 -0.27 10.55
N LEU A 227 -8.70 -1.41 11.26
CA LEU A 227 -8.56 -1.44 12.71
C LEU A 227 -7.25 -0.82 13.19
N ARG A 228 -6.13 -1.10 12.50
CA ARG A 228 -4.82 -0.53 12.82
C ARG A 228 -4.85 1.00 12.75
N VAL A 229 -5.44 1.58 11.69
CA VAL A 229 -5.59 3.04 11.56
C VAL A 229 -6.36 3.61 12.75
N LEU A 230 -7.53 3.06 13.07
CA LEU A 230 -8.37 3.54 14.17
C LEU A 230 -7.67 3.45 15.52
N ARG A 231 -6.96 2.34 15.79
CA ARG A 231 -6.18 2.15 17.03
C ARG A 231 -5.07 3.17 17.16
N LEU A 232 -4.29 3.40 16.10
CA LEU A 232 -3.19 4.37 16.11
C LEU A 232 -3.70 5.79 16.42
N LEU A 233 -4.81 6.19 15.80
CA LEU A 233 -5.41 7.50 16.03
C LEU A 233 -6.04 7.62 17.43
N ALA A 234 -6.68 6.57 17.95
CA ALA A 234 -7.24 6.55 19.29
C ALA A 234 -6.16 6.69 20.37
N THR A 235 -5.05 5.96 20.25
CA THR A 235 -3.92 6.06 21.18
C THR A 235 -3.33 7.47 21.19
N ARG A 236 -3.26 8.14 20.03
CA ARG A 236 -2.77 9.52 19.95
C ARG A 236 -3.74 10.55 20.53
N ARG A 237 -5.05 10.34 20.41
CA ARG A 237 -6.07 11.21 21.06
C ARG A 237 -6.01 11.14 22.59
N LYS A 238 -5.66 9.98 23.17
CA LYS A 238 -5.46 9.84 24.62
C LYS A 238 -4.29 10.68 25.17
N HIS A 239 -3.34 11.06 24.32
CA HIS A 239 -2.23 11.94 24.69
C HIS A 239 -2.53 13.45 24.52
N SER A 240 -3.76 13.82 24.14
CA SER A 240 -4.12 15.20 23.81
C SER A 240 -5.56 15.45 24.20
N ASN A 241 -5.86 15.76 25.47
CA ASN A 241 -7.03 16.50 26.03
C ASN A 241 -8.47 16.31 25.46
N VAL A 242 -8.71 15.42 24.50
CA VAL A 242 -9.91 15.29 23.65
C VAL A 242 -10.83 14.19 24.17
N GLU A 243 -10.33 13.26 24.98
CA GLU A 243 -11.14 12.25 25.68
C GLU A 243 -12.14 12.90 26.65
N LYS A 244 -11.82 14.10 27.19
CA LYS A 244 -12.76 14.91 27.98
C LYS A 244 -13.88 15.53 27.14
N GLU A 245 -13.64 15.86 25.89
CA GLU A 245 -14.63 16.46 24.99
C GLU A 245 -15.51 15.39 24.32
N TYR A 246 -14.93 14.26 23.90
CA TYR A 246 -15.69 13.13 23.35
C TYR A 246 -16.65 12.53 24.37
N ASN A 247 -16.22 12.34 25.63
CA ASN A 247 -17.10 11.85 26.69
C ASN A 247 -18.23 12.85 27.02
N LYS A 248 -17.99 14.16 26.86
CA LYS A 248 -19.00 15.20 27.05
C LYS A 248 -20.07 15.17 25.95
N THR A 249 -19.69 14.90 24.70
CA THR A 249 -20.62 14.82 23.57
C THR A 249 -21.40 13.51 23.53
N VAL A 250 -20.78 12.38 23.92
CA VAL A 250 -21.45 11.07 23.99
C VAL A 250 -22.39 10.98 25.20
N GLN A 251 -22.11 11.67 26.31
CA GLN A 251 -23.03 11.76 27.45
C GLN A 251 -24.23 12.67 27.19
N ASN A 252 -24.09 13.70 26.36
CA ASN A 252 -25.20 14.60 26.00
C ASN A 252 -26.12 14.06 24.89
N ALA A 253 -25.77 12.90 24.32
CA ALA A 253 -26.54 12.22 23.27
C ALA A 253 -27.28 10.96 23.79
N ARG A 254 -27.40 10.80 25.11
CA ARG A 254 -28.26 9.85 25.80
C ARG A 254 -29.29 10.61 26.62
#